data_AF-A0A7J9MEJ6-F1
#
_entry.id   AF-A0A7J9MEJ6-F1
#
_cell.length_a   1.000
_cell.length_b   1.000
_cell.length_c   1.000
_cell.angle_alpha   90.00
_cell.angle_beta   90.00
_cell.angle_gamma   90.00
#
_symmetry.space_group_name_H-M   'P 1'
#
loop_
_entity.id
_entity.type
_entity.pdbx_description
1 polymer ?
#
loop_
_entity_poly.entity_id
_entity_poly.type
_entity_poly.pdbx_seq_one_letter_code
_entity_poly.pdbx_strand_id
1 'polypeptide(L)' 'MMIQESAQKLYLTLCEVEGLIEDERYRALSKIPDHPTQMLIFFSLPSSVRLEW' A
#
# COMPACT_ATOMS: atom_id res chain seq x y z
N MET A 1 15.95 0.21 -10.99
CA MET A 1 15.44 0.95 -9.82
C MET A 1 13.91 1.04 -9.92
N MET A 2 13.19 -0.08 -9.80
CA MET A 2 11.73 -0.14 -10.05
C MET A 2 10.92 -0.32 -8.74
N ILE A 3 11.52 -0.96 -7.74
CA ILE A 3 10.91 -1.23 -6.43
C ILE A 3 10.80 0.05 -5.60
N GLN A 4 11.81 0.92 -5.64
CA GLN A 4 11.80 2.20 -4.92
C GLN A 4 10.70 3.14 -5.43
N GLU A 5 10.53 3.26 -6.75
CA GLU A 5 9.47 4.07 -7.34
C GLU A 5 8.08 3.51 -7.02
N SER A 6 7.95 2.18 -7.01
CA SER A 6 6.70 1.50 -6.64
C SER A 6 6.37 1.70 -5.15
N ALA A 7 7.37 1.60 -4.26
CA ALA A 7 7.21 1.86 -2.84
C ALA A 7 6.84 3.33 -2.55
N GLN A 8 7.42 4.28 -3.30
CA GLN A 8 7.06 5.70 -3.18
C GLN A 8 5.62 5.97 -3.61
N LYS A 9 5.19 5.44 -4.76
CA LYS A 9 3.78 5.56 -5.19
C LYS A 9 2.83 4.96 -4.16
N LEU A 10 3.17 3.79 -3.62
CA LEU A 10 2.38 3.11 -2.61
C LEU A 10 2.28 3.91 -1.31
N TYR A 11 3.39 4.50 -0.88
CA TYR A 11 3.43 5.36 0.30
C TYR A 11 2.51 6.58 0.14
N LEU A 12 2.52 7.22 -1.04
CA LEU A 12 1.61 8.34 -1.33
C LEU A 12 0.15 7.89 -1.27
N THR A 13 -0.20 6.76 -1.87
CA THR A 13 -1.56 6.21 -1.79
C THR A 13 -1.98 5.86 -0.36
N LEU A 14 -1.07 5.35 0.46
CA LEU A 14 -1.31 5.07 1.89
C LEU A 14 -1.53 6.37 2.69
N CYS A 15 -0.87 7.46 2.33
CA CYS A 15 -1.07 8.77 2.96
C CYS A 15 -2.46 9.38 2.69
N GLU A 16 -3.09 9.00 1.58
CA GLU A 16 -4.47 9.42 1.23
C GLU A 16 -5.54 8.64 1.98
N VAL A 17 -5.19 7.54 2.66
CA VAL A 17 -6.12 6.75 3.46
C VAL A 17 -6.38 7.45 4.79
N GLU A 18 -7.59 7.98 4.95
CA GLU A 18 -8.03 8.62 6.18
C GLU A 18 -8.04 7.63 7.35
N GLY A 19 -7.52 8.06 8.50
CA GLY A 19 -7.41 7.23 9.71
C GLY A 19 -6.19 6.30 9.77
N LEU A 20 -5.44 6.13 8.68
CA LEU A 20 -4.24 5.29 8.66
C LEU A 20 -3.05 6.05 9.25
N ILE A 21 -2.51 5.56 10.37
CA ILE A 21 -1.38 6.21 11.06
C ILE A 21 -0.03 5.80 10.47
N GLU A 22 1.00 6.60 10.71
CA GLU A 22 2.32 6.45 10.10
C GLU A 22 2.95 5.05 10.32
N ASP A 23 2.82 4.48 11.53
CA ASP A 23 3.32 3.14 11.84
C ASP A 23 2.67 2.03 10.99
N GLU A 24 1.37 2.14 10.72
CA GLU A 24 0.62 1.21 9.87
C GLU A 24 1.05 1.32 8.41
N ARG A 25 1.40 2.53 7.95
CA ARG A 25 1.94 2.76 6.60
C ARG A 25 3.28 2.04 6.45
N TYR A 26 4.19 2.18 7.42
CA TYR A 26 5.47 1.49 7.41
C TYR A 26 5.33 -0.03 7.48
N ARG A 27 4.39 -0.53 8.28
CA ARG A 27 4.08 -1.95 8.40
C ARG A 27 3.47 -2.54 7.12
N ALA A 28 2.73 -1.75 6.35
CA ALA A 28 2.28 -2.13 5.02
C ALA A 28 3.43 -2.14 4.01
N LEU A 29 4.29 -1.12 4.03
CA LEU A 29 5.46 -1.04 3.15
C LEU A 29 6.48 -2.16 3.43
N SER A 30 6.65 -2.59 4.67
CA SER A 30 7.58 -3.66 5.03
C SER A 30 7.16 -5.05 4.53
N LYS A 31 5.89 -5.22 4.09
CA LYS A 31 5.37 -6.44 3.46
C LYS A 31 5.55 -6.47 1.94
N ILE A 32 5.93 -5.35 1.32
CA ILE A 32 6.23 -5.26 -0.12
C ILE A 32 7.30 -6.27 -0.58
N PRO A 33 8.39 -6.54 0.16
CA PRO A 33 9.42 -7.47 -0.29
C PRO A 33 8.89 -8.89 -0.51
N ASP A 34 7.89 -9.30 0.28
CA ASP A 34 7.39 -10.68 0.24
C ASP A 34 6.44 -10.90 -0.93
N HIS A 35 5.54 -9.95 -1.25
CA HIS A 35 4.50 -10.14 -2.28
C HIS A 35 4.12 -8.84 -3.04
N PRO A 36 5.04 -8.25 -3.84
CA PRO A 36 4.84 -6.95 -4.49
C PRO A 36 3.67 -6.91 -5.48
N THR A 37 3.37 -8.03 -6.16
CA THR A 37 2.26 -8.13 -7.11
C THR A 37 0.90 -8.16 -6.41
N GLN A 38 0.80 -8.74 -5.21
CA GLN A 38 -0.48 -8.84 -4.48
C GLN A 38 -0.90 -7.48 -3.92
N MET A 39 0.06 -6.65 -3.47
CA MET A 39 -0.25 -5.27 -3.07
C MET A 39 -0.67 -4.41 -4.25
N LEU A 40 0.01 -4.48 -5.40
CA LEU A 40 -0.41 -3.72 -6.59
C LEU A 40 -1.86 -4.04 -6.99
N ILE A 41 -2.25 -5.31 -6.90
CA ILE A 41 -3.64 -5.73 -7.12
C ILE A 41 -4.56 -5.14 -6.04
N PHE A 42 -4.21 -5.24 -4.75
CA PHE A 42 -5.02 -4.70 -3.65
C PHE A 42 -5.26 -3.19 -3.76
N PHE A 43 -4.25 -2.39 -4.11
CA PHE A 43 -4.39 -0.94 -4.28
C PHE A 43 -5.06 -0.54 -5.59
N SER A 44 -5.13 -1.44 -6.57
CA SER A 44 -5.94 -1.23 -7.77
C SER A 44 -7.44 -1.46 -7.55
N LEU A 45 -7.84 -2.02 -6.39
CA LEU A 45 -9.24 -2.23 -6.06
C LEU A 45 -9.93 -0.94 -5.57
N PRO A 46 -11.25 -0.80 -5.83
CA PRO A 46 -12.05 0.30 -5.29
C PRO A 46 -11.95 0.38 -3.76
N SER A 47 -11.97 1.60 -3.20
CA SER A 47 -11.86 1.82 -1.74
C SER A 47 -12.91 1.05 -0.92
N SER A 48 -14.12 0.89 -1.46
CA SER A 48 -15.19 0.11 -0.83
C SER A 48 -14.86 -1.36 -0.60
N VAL A 49 -14.01 -1.94 -1.45
CA VAL A 49 -13.64 -3.37 -1.40
C VAL A 49 -12.42 -3.59 -0.50
N ARG A 50 -11.59 -2.55 -0.31
CA ARG A 50 -10.39 -2.61 0.54
C ARG A 50 -10.70 -2.67 2.03
N LEU A 51 -11.89 -2.25 2.45
CA LEU A 51 -12.32 -2.21 3.86
C LEU A 51 -12.94 -3.53 4.38
N GLU A 52 -13.21 -4.50 3.49
CA GLU A 52 -13.81 -5.80 3.83
C GLU A 52 -12.78 -6.94 3.99
N TRP A 53 -11.49 -6.65 3.88
CA TRP A 53 -10.38 -7.62 3.91
C TRP A 53 -9.53 -7.55 5.18
#